data_AF-A0A3A0ALY5-F1
#
_entry.id   AF-A0A3A0ALY5-F1
#
_cell.length_a   1.000
_cell.length_b   1.000
_cell.length_c   1.000
_cell.angle_alpha   90.00
_cell.angle_beta   90.00
_cell.angle_gamma   90.00
#
_symmetry.space_group_name_H-M   'P 1'
#
loop_
_entity.id
_entity.type
_entity.pdbx_description
1 polymer ?
#
loop_
_entity_poly.entity_id
_entity_poly.type
_entity_poly.pdbx_seq_one_letter_code
_entity_poly.pdbx_strand_id
1 'polypeptide(L)'
;MKRFSLLLTIAFLALLWTAAPLQAAAPTVSYRELVEWYSPVIVQDLVCTEFADYITRIDYDGNDVGNDNWDNLANFERRRVGNIYKLVPVSKARPLPAYVYYSVVESETHYFITYALFHPVDDLSCHSFSHENDLEGIVMTVFKDGTPYGRLRTVQLQKHNDYYQYRAPGVTDVSNGTSDFDSDDPVSIDTTYPGVHPVVFVEGGGHGLREKDTGGAPSVRYYYTGIAEDPDDVGMDHVGYDLLSIFAEMWEKRTDCCGAGHLFDSLGAYTGQRFSVVGIGRKFDGNNGKDDAASPPWDWQDNDDGLPRGEWFMDPADYQDLQFNWSEPFSLNYVFNPFVNDELCGDIFNGTYGSTTLRGLTTLRHGPYTVVCDVTIPADQYLVIEPGVTLRFAPGTRIIADGGLIAHGHDGTIRFESTENPAAALVVNGTLMAGSGGEIGFSTNGSLQFANMTTLRGQETSSAIPVAAQRGSADSNSELSPNGDETEQPAENLSFQLFLPVVQR
;
A
#
# COMPACT_ATOMS: atom_id res chain seq x y z
N MET A 1 -34.77 -81.69 22.00
CA MET A 1 -35.06 -80.25 21.82
C MET A 1 -34.39 -79.44 22.92
N LYS A 2 -33.17 -78.94 22.71
CA LYS A 2 -32.62 -77.79 23.46
C LYS A 2 -31.80 -76.95 22.50
N ARG A 3 -32.17 -75.67 22.42
CA ARG A 3 -31.77 -74.69 21.40
C ARG A 3 -30.39 -74.11 21.72
N PHE A 4 -29.66 -73.79 20.66
CA PHE A 4 -28.49 -72.92 20.66
C PHE A 4 -28.81 -71.54 21.28
N SER A 5 -27.85 -70.95 21.98
CA SER A 5 -27.78 -69.50 22.16
C SER A 5 -26.32 -69.08 22.17
N LEU A 6 -25.96 -68.45 21.04
CA LEU A 6 -24.69 -67.81 20.74
C LEU A 6 -24.73 -66.41 21.39
N LEU A 7 -23.84 -66.13 22.34
CA LEU A 7 -23.67 -64.79 22.91
C LEU A 7 -22.71 -64.00 22.02
N LEU A 8 -23.27 -63.04 21.29
CA LEU A 8 -22.57 -62.06 20.47
C LEU A 8 -22.22 -60.85 21.35
N THR A 9 -20.95 -60.67 21.69
CA THR A 9 -20.44 -59.48 22.39
C THR A 9 -20.28 -58.35 21.36
N ILE A 10 -21.19 -57.37 21.38
CA ILE A 10 -21.05 -56.12 20.63
C ILE A 10 -20.34 -55.12 21.54
N ALA A 11 -19.09 -54.79 21.22
CA ALA A 11 -18.36 -53.70 21.86
C ALA A 11 -18.83 -52.37 21.25
N PHE A 12 -19.52 -51.54 22.03
CA PHE A 12 -19.81 -50.16 21.68
C PHE A 12 -18.55 -49.32 21.91
N LEU A 13 -17.82 -48.97 20.84
CA LEU A 13 -16.87 -47.85 20.87
C LEU A 13 -17.68 -46.55 20.74
N ALA A 14 -17.88 -45.85 21.85
CA ALA A 14 -18.35 -44.48 21.82
C ALA A 14 -17.20 -43.58 21.34
N LEU A 15 -17.20 -43.20 20.07
CA LEU A 15 -16.38 -42.09 19.58
C LEU A 15 -16.95 -40.79 20.19
N LEU A 16 -16.33 -40.33 21.27
CA LEU A 16 -16.51 -38.97 21.75
C LEU A 16 -15.78 -38.03 20.78
N TRP A 17 -16.53 -37.49 19.83
CA TRP A 17 -16.11 -36.33 19.03
C TRP A 17 -16.08 -35.13 19.97
N THR A 18 -14.92 -34.83 20.57
CA THR A 18 -14.69 -33.52 21.17
C THR A 18 -14.52 -32.55 20.01
N ALA A 19 -15.57 -31.81 19.66
CA ALA A 19 -15.42 -30.62 18.84
C ALA A 19 -14.44 -29.71 19.57
N ALA A 20 -13.24 -29.53 19.02
CA ALA A 20 -12.33 -28.51 19.50
C ALA A 20 -13.10 -27.18 19.45
N PRO A 21 -13.07 -26.36 20.52
CA PRO A 21 -13.67 -25.04 20.45
C PRO A 21 -13.06 -24.32 19.24
N LEU A 22 -13.89 -23.74 18.37
CA LEU A 22 -13.41 -22.78 17.40
C LEU A 22 -12.69 -21.69 18.21
N GLN A 23 -11.37 -21.69 18.17
CA GLN A 23 -10.59 -20.54 18.60
C GLN A 23 -11.08 -19.40 17.71
N ALA A 24 -11.73 -18.39 18.30
CA ALA A 24 -12.04 -17.18 17.57
C ALA A 24 -10.73 -16.67 16.97
N ALA A 25 -10.69 -16.48 15.65
CA ALA A 25 -9.55 -15.87 14.99
C ALA A 25 -9.26 -14.55 15.72
N ALA A 26 -7.99 -14.29 16.05
CA ALA A 26 -7.61 -13.00 16.60
C ALA A 26 -8.11 -11.90 15.63
N PRO A 27 -8.58 -10.74 16.15
CA PRO A 27 -8.98 -9.64 15.29
C PRO A 27 -7.79 -9.26 14.40
N THR A 28 -7.99 -9.31 13.09
CA THR A 28 -7.02 -8.80 12.11
C THR A 28 -7.02 -7.28 12.22
N VAL A 29 -5.88 -6.69 12.60
CA VAL A 29 -5.71 -5.23 12.58
C VAL A 29 -5.69 -4.74 11.12
N SER A 30 -6.10 -3.50 10.90
CA SER A 30 -5.92 -2.86 9.60
C SER A 30 -4.43 -2.67 9.29
N TYR A 31 -4.08 -2.58 8.00
CA TYR A 31 -2.70 -2.24 7.61
C TYR A 31 -2.27 -0.87 8.13
N ARG A 32 -3.19 0.08 8.28
CA ARG A 32 -2.89 1.36 8.91
C ARG A 32 -2.45 1.16 10.36
N GLU A 33 -3.26 0.48 11.18
CA GLU A 33 -2.89 0.18 12.57
C GLU A 33 -1.58 -0.62 12.67
N LEU A 34 -1.31 -1.52 11.72
CA LEU A 34 -0.06 -2.27 11.64
C LEU A 34 1.16 -1.35 11.44
N VAL A 35 1.10 -0.42 10.48
CA VAL A 35 2.22 0.51 10.23
C VAL A 35 2.36 1.57 11.32
N GLU A 36 1.27 1.97 11.97
CA GLU A 36 1.35 2.84 13.15
C GLU A 36 2.09 2.13 14.29
N TRP A 37 1.78 0.85 14.51
CA TRP A 37 2.40 0.02 15.55
C TRP A 37 3.90 -0.18 15.33
N TYR A 38 4.34 -0.30 14.07
CA TYR A 38 5.74 -0.52 13.69
C TYR A 38 6.46 0.75 13.21
N SER A 39 5.85 1.92 13.37
CA SER A 39 6.38 3.18 12.86
C SER A 39 7.77 3.49 13.44
N PRO A 40 8.80 3.84 12.63
CA PRO A 40 10.14 4.06 13.14
C PRO A 40 10.27 5.38 13.92
N VAL A 41 11.16 5.42 14.90
CA VAL A 41 11.72 6.69 15.40
C VAL A 41 12.92 7.02 14.53
N ILE A 42 12.90 8.20 13.90
CA ILE A 42 13.93 8.59 12.94
C ILE A 42 14.79 9.68 13.54
N VAL A 43 16.10 9.46 13.55
CA VAL A 43 17.10 10.44 13.97
C VAL A 43 17.87 10.89 12.74
N GLN A 44 17.55 12.08 12.25
CA GLN A 44 18.12 12.65 11.04
C GLN A 44 19.23 13.62 11.39
N ASP A 45 20.47 13.30 11.04
CA ASP A 45 21.57 14.25 11.17
C ASP A 45 21.43 15.40 10.18
N LEU A 46 21.91 16.58 10.59
CA LEU A 46 21.86 17.80 9.82
C LEU A 46 23.28 18.21 9.38
N VAL A 47 23.40 18.70 8.14
CA VAL A 47 24.64 19.25 7.58
C VAL A 47 24.52 20.73 7.25
N CYS A 48 25.27 21.20 6.24
CA CYS A 48 25.54 22.62 6.06
C CYS A 48 24.30 23.46 5.71
N THR A 49 23.31 22.87 5.03
CA THR A 49 21.99 23.45 4.83
C THR A 49 20.96 22.61 5.58
N GLU A 50 20.83 22.84 6.88
CA GLU A 50 20.06 22.00 7.81
C GLU A 50 18.66 21.62 7.30
N PHE A 51 17.89 22.57 6.76
CA PHE A 51 16.53 22.29 6.30
C PHE A 51 16.45 21.44 5.02
N ALA A 52 17.58 21.23 4.31
CA ALA A 52 17.61 20.32 3.17
C ALA A 52 17.53 18.85 3.63
N ASP A 53 17.98 18.57 4.85
CA ASP A 53 17.89 17.25 5.48
C ASP A 53 16.52 16.97 6.10
N TYR A 54 15.56 17.91 6.02
CA TYR A 54 14.23 17.69 6.59
C TYR A 54 13.44 16.68 5.75
N ILE A 55 12.80 15.75 6.44
CA ILE A 55 11.90 14.77 5.83
C ILE A 55 10.60 15.48 5.48
N THR A 56 10.10 15.31 4.26
CA THR A 56 8.87 15.96 3.79
C THR A 56 8.20 15.13 2.68
N ARG A 57 7.17 15.68 2.05
CA ARG A 57 6.49 15.05 0.91
C ARG A 57 7.24 15.29 -0.40
N ILE A 58 7.10 14.37 -1.34
CA ILE A 58 7.59 14.53 -2.71
C ILE A 58 6.97 15.72 -3.44
N ASP A 59 5.72 16.05 -3.10
CA ASP A 59 4.93 17.17 -3.61
C ASP A 59 4.85 18.33 -2.61
N TYR A 60 5.86 18.48 -1.73
CA TYR A 60 5.86 19.51 -0.67
C TYR A 60 5.68 20.94 -1.23
N ASP A 61 6.01 21.12 -2.51
CA ASP A 61 5.92 22.37 -3.20
C ASP A 61 4.56 22.61 -3.91
N GLY A 62 3.67 21.61 -3.84
CA GLY A 62 2.30 21.65 -4.35
C GLY A 62 2.11 21.05 -5.74
N ASN A 63 3.10 20.35 -6.29
CA ASN A 63 3.01 19.70 -7.60
C ASN A 63 3.71 18.32 -7.61
N ASP A 64 3.56 17.55 -8.69
CA ASP A 64 4.19 16.22 -8.87
C ASP A 64 5.40 16.27 -9.83
N VAL A 65 6.03 17.42 -9.97
CA VAL A 65 7.17 17.63 -10.88
C VAL A 65 8.44 17.22 -10.15
N GLY A 66 9.14 16.22 -10.67
CA GLY A 66 10.38 15.75 -10.02
C GLY A 66 11.51 16.78 -10.09
N ASN A 67 11.47 17.70 -11.05
CA ASN A 67 12.63 18.45 -11.53
C ASN A 67 12.64 19.94 -11.16
N ASP A 68 11.82 20.33 -10.18
CA ASP A 68 11.83 21.65 -9.57
C ASP A 68 11.88 21.62 -8.02
N ASN A 69 11.97 20.43 -7.42
CA ASN A 69 12.05 20.23 -5.98
C ASN A 69 13.27 20.90 -5.35
N TRP A 70 14.41 20.99 -6.03
CA TRP A 70 15.58 21.70 -5.53
C TRP A 70 15.36 23.22 -5.58
N ASP A 71 14.86 23.73 -6.70
CA ASP A 71 14.61 25.16 -6.91
C ASP A 71 13.55 25.71 -5.94
N ASN A 72 12.58 24.87 -5.57
CA ASN A 72 11.45 25.21 -4.72
C ASN A 72 11.73 25.07 -3.20
N LEU A 73 12.92 24.59 -2.82
CA LEU A 73 13.28 24.31 -1.43
C LEU A 73 13.70 25.58 -0.67
N ALA A 74 14.50 26.43 -1.29
CA ALA A 74 15.16 27.54 -0.62
C ALA A 74 15.00 28.88 -1.35
N ASN A 75 15.04 29.97 -0.59
CA ASN A 75 15.36 31.28 -1.14
C ASN A 75 16.88 31.39 -1.31
N PHE A 76 17.33 31.77 -2.51
CA PHE A 76 18.76 31.88 -2.83
C PHE A 76 19.23 33.33 -2.94
N GLU A 77 20.43 33.60 -2.40
CA GLU A 77 21.14 34.85 -2.62
C GLU A 77 22.42 34.65 -3.41
N ARG A 78 22.73 35.57 -4.33
CA ARG A 78 24.02 35.58 -5.02
C ARG A 78 25.09 36.14 -4.09
N ARG A 79 25.95 35.28 -3.54
CA ARG A 79 27.05 35.66 -2.63
C ARG A 79 28.41 35.40 -3.28
N ARG A 80 29.40 36.22 -2.94
CA ARG A 80 30.78 36.05 -3.40
C ARG A 80 31.50 35.02 -2.52
N VAL A 81 31.89 33.89 -3.11
CA VAL A 81 32.67 32.83 -2.46
C VAL A 81 34.04 32.76 -3.14
N GLY A 82 35.05 33.36 -2.50
CA GLY A 82 36.36 33.57 -3.11
C GLY A 82 36.29 34.54 -4.30
N ASN A 83 36.70 34.07 -5.49
CA ASN A 83 36.71 34.85 -6.72
C ASN A 83 35.50 34.61 -7.65
N ILE A 84 34.53 33.80 -7.21
CA ILE A 84 33.32 33.49 -7.97
C ILE A 84 32.07 33.89 -7.18
N TYR A 85 30.99 34.20 -7.89
CA TYR A 85 29.67 34.35 -7.28
C TYR A 85 28.94 33.01 -7.35
N LYS A 86 28.36 32.55 -6.24
CA LYS A 86 27.51 31.36 -6.16
C LYS A 86 26.13 31.75 -5.64
N LEU A 87 25.10 31.02 -6.05
CA LEU A 87 23.83 31.03 -5.34
C LEU A 87 24.04 30.27 -4.02
N VAL A 88 23.56 30.85 -2.93
CA VAL A 88 23.67 30.28 -1.58
C VAL A 88 22.26 30.26 -0.99
N PRO A 89 21.78 29.13 -0.47
CA PRO A 89 20.49 29.07 0.23
C PRO A 89 20.57 29.93 1.50
N VAL A 90 19.54 30.74 1.76
CA VAL A 90 19.51 31.64 2.93
C VAL A 90 18.32 31.44 3.86
N SER A 91 17.25 30.82 3.37
CA SER A 91 16.10 30.39 4.16
C SER A 91 15.33 29.31 3.39
N LYS A 92 14.49 28.56 4.09
CA LYS A 92 13.41 27.81 3.43
C LYS A 92 12.54 28.74 2.59
N ALA A 93 12.06 28.26 1.45
CA ALA A 93 11.06 28.94 0.64
C ALA A 93 9.63 28.73 1.18
N ARG A 94 9.41 27.60 1.88
CA ARG A 94 8.11 27.17 2.39
C ARG A 94 8.26 26.23 3.61
N PRO A 95 7.18 25.97 4.37
CA PRO A 95 7.18 24.95 5.41
C PRO A 95 7.45 23.54 4.84
N LEU A 96 8.11 22.70 5.63
CA LEU A 96 8.45 21.31 5.33
C LEU A 96 7.92 20.42 6.46
N PRO A 97 6.59 20.26 6.58
CA PRO A 97 6.01 19.36 7.57
C PRO A 97 6.41 17.91 7.27
N ALA A 98 6.71 17.14 8.32
CA ALA A 98 7.26 15.80 8.17
C ALA A 98 6.22 14.75 7.79
N TYR A 99 6.49 14.04 6.69
CA TYR A 99 5.70 12.88 6.26
C TYR A 99 6.62 11.71 5.93
N VAL A 100 6.23 10.52 6.38
CA VAL A 100 6.95 9.27 6.09
C VAL A 100 6.07 8.42 5.19
N TYR A 101 6.65 7.92 4.10
CA TYR A 101 5.93 7.05 3.18
C TYR A 101 5.92 5.63 3.71
N TYR A 102 4.85 4.87 3.49
CA TYR A 102 4.75 3.46 3.86
C TYR A 102 4.09 2.58 2.79
N SER A 103 4.41 1.29 2.80
CA SER A 103 3.61 0.25 2.13
C SER A 103 3.60 -1.02 2.97
N VAL A 104 2.62 -1.90 2.69
CA VAL A 104 2.55 -3.23 3.28
C VAL A 104 2.41 -4.26 2.16
N VAL A 105 3.23 -5.29 2.23
CA VAL A 105 3.05 -6.55 1.51
C VAL A 105 2.82 -7.64 2.55
N GLU A 106 1.86 -8.53 2.32
CA GLU A 106 1.53 -9.63 3.23
C GLU A 106 1.63 -10.97 2.50
N SER A 107 2.42 -11.90 3.05
CA SER A 107 2.39 -13.31 2.69
C SER A 107 1.53 -14.12 3.66
N GLU A 108 1.32 -15.40 3.40
CA GLU A 108 0.57 -16.27 4.33
C GLU A 108 1.18 -16.30 5.74
N THR A 109 2.48 -16.02 5.91
CA THR A 109 3.17 -16.11 7.20
C THR A 109 3.81 -14.81 7.70
N HIS A 110 4.01 -13.80 6.84
CA HIS A 110 4.70 -12.56 7.23
C HIS A 110 4.00 -11.30 6.71
N TYR A 111 4.20 -10.19 7.41
CA TYR A 111 4.07 -8.85 6.86
C TYR A 111 5.47 -8.32 6.51
N PHE A 112 5.55 -7.58 5.41
CA PHE A 112 6.72 -6.81 4.99
C PHE A 112 6.27 -5.36 4.94
N ILE A 113 6.82 -4.53 5.81
CA ILE A 113 6.45 -3.13 5.94
C ILE A 113 7.60 -2.30 5.42
N THR A 114 7.36 -1.55 4.35
CA THR A 114 8.34 -0.58 3.84
C THR A 114 8.01 0.79 4.42
N TYR A 115 9.02 1.52 4.88
CA TYR A 115 8.97 2.96 5.03
C TYR A 115 9.97 3.63 4.09
N ALA A 116 9.66 4.82 3.59
CA ALA A 116 10.57 5.61 2.78
C ALA A 116 10.62 7.05 3.26
N LEU A 117 11.83 7.61 3.31
CA LEU A 117 12.11 8.96 3.79
C LEU A 117 12.48 9.82 2.58
N PHE A 118 11.65 10.81 2.27
CA PHE A 118 11.91 11.71 1.14
C PHE A 118 12.57 13.00 1.61
N HIS A 119 13.60 13.39 0.89
CA HIS A 119 14.30 14.66 1.04
C HIS A 119 14.29 15.38 -0.31
N PRO A 120 13.98 16.69 -0.38
CA PRO A 120 13.93 17.40 -1.66
C PRO A 120 15.29 17.46 -2.37
N VAL A 121 16.39 17.35 -1.62
CA VAL A 121 17.77 17.44 -2.12
C VAL A 121 18.70 16.60 -1.25
N ASP A 122 19.56 15.78 -1.87
CA ASP A 122 20.78 15.23 -1.25
C ASP A 122 21.86 16.32 -1.22
N ASP A 123 22.25 16.73 0.00
CA ASP A 123 23.48 17.46 0.27
C ASP A 123 23.57 18.88 -0.36
N LEU A 124 22.48 19.66 -0.23
CA LEU A 124 22.33 21.00 -0.79
C LEU A 124 23.51 21.92 -0.44
N SER A 125 24.35 22.20 -1.44
CA SER A 125 25.51 23.10 -1.38
C SER A 125 26.66 22.66 -0.47
N CYS A 126 26.69 21.40 -0.02
CA CYS A 126 27.71 20.90 0.89
C CYS A 126 28.85 20.17 0.15
N HIS A 127 28.54 19.27 -0.79
CA HIS A 127 29.52 18.56 -1.59
C HIS A 127 29.18 18.56 -3.09
N SER A 128 30.09 18.00 -3.90
CA SER A 128 29.98 18.01 -5.37
C SER A 128 29.13 16.86 -5.94
N PHE A 129 28.65 15.96 -5.09
CA PHE A 129 27.84 14.80 -5.47
C PHE A 129 26.35 15.00 -5.13
N SER A 130 25.97 16.19 -4.65
CA SER A 130 24.60 16.59 -4.37
C SER A 130 23.66 16.36 -5.56
N HIS A 131 22.41 16.01 -5.31
CA HIS A 131 21.38 15.86 -6.33
C HIS A 131 19.99 16.23 -5.85
N GLU A 132 19.14 16.59 -6.80
CA GLU A 132 17.72 16.79 -6.59
C GLU A 132 17.00 15.48 -6.32
N ASN A 133 16.07 15.55 -5.38
CA ASN A 133 15.37 14.43 -4.77
C ASN A 133 16.32 13.47 -4.06
N ASP A 134 15.80 12.85 -3.01
CA ASP A 134 16.36 11.65 -2.44
C ASP A 134 15.26 10.86 -1.75
N LEU A 135 15.35 9.53 -1.82
CA LEU A 135 14.37 8.66 -1.20
C LEU A 135 15.06 7.40 -0.70
N GLU A 136 15.10 7.26 0.62
CA GLU A 136 15.81 6.19 1.29
C GLU A 136 14.87 5.26 2.06
N GLY A 137 15.16 3.96 2.03
CA GLY A 137 14.24 2.90 2.44
C GLY A 137 14.54 2.22 3.77
N ILE A 138 13.46 1.78 4.43
CA ILE A 138 13.46 0.86 5.57
C ILE A 138 12.51 -0.29 5.22
N VAL A 139 12.93 -1.55 5.37
CA VAL A 139 12.03 -2.70 5.26
C VAL A 139 12.05 -3.52 6.54
N MET A 140 10.87 -3.75 7.11
CA MET A 140 10.67 -4.55 8.31
C MET A 140 9.98 -5.87 7.95
N THR A 141 10.52 -6.99 8.41
CA THR A 141 9.89 -8.30 8.28
C THR A 141 9.27 -8.71 9.60
N VAL A 142 7.97 -8.99 9.60
CA VAL A 142 7.17 -9.29 10.80
C VAL A 142 6.50 -10.65 10.63
N PHE A 143 6.78 -11.58 11.55
CA PHE A 143 6.15 -12.90 11.54
C PHE A 143 4.75 -12.89 12.15
N LYS A 144 3.79 -13.53 11.48
CA LYS A 144 2.42 -13.69 11.97
C LYS A 144 2.34 -14.85 12.96
N ASP A 145 2.54 -14.55 14.23
CA ASP A 145 2.51 -15.52 15.33
C ASP A 145 1.11 -15.75 15.93
N GLY A 146 0.08 -15.17 15.33
CA GLY A 146 -1.32 -15.22 15.78
C GLY A 146 -1.71 -14.11 16.75
N THR A 147 -0.78 -13.22 17.13
CA THR A 147 -1.11 -11.94 17.78
C THR A 147 -1.61 -10.92 16.75
N PRO A 148 -2.30 -9.84 17.17
CA PRO A 148 -2.86 -8.86 16.23
C PRO A 148 -1.80 -8.18 15.34
N TYR A 149 -0.58 -7.94 15.85
CA TYR A 149 0.49 -7.24 15.14
C TYR A 149 1.61 -8.16 14.66
N GLY A 150 1.72 -9.38 15.18
CA GLY A 150 2.85 -10.27 14.92
C GLY A 150 4.10 -9.91 15.72
N ARG A 151 5.25 -10.45 15.29
CA ARG A 151 6.56 -10.22 15.93
C ARG A 151 7.57 -9.72 14.90
N LEU A 152 8.17 -8.57 15.16
CA LEU A 152 9.26 -8.03 14.33
C LEU A 152 10.46 -8.99 14.36
N ARG A 153 11.03 -9.26 13.19
CA ARG A 153 12.12 -10.23 13.00
C ARG A 153 13.38 -9.54 12.52
N THR A 154 13.28 -8.81 11.41
CA THR A 154 14.39 -8.10 10.80
C THR A 154 14.00 -6.67 10.47
N VAL A 155 14.99 -5.79 10.51
CA VAL A 155 14.92 -4.42 9.99
C VAL A 155 16.09 -4.27 9.04
N GLN A 156 15.79 -3.91 7.80
CA GLN A 156 16.77 -3.60 6.78
C GLN A 156 16.72 -2.12 6.44
N LEU A 157 17.90 -1.55 6.21
CA LEU A 157 18.12 -0.11 6.06
C LEU A 157 18.91 0.12 4.78
N GLN A 158 18.40 0.98 3.91
CA GLN A 158 19.13 1.41 2.73
C GLN A 158 20.14 2.48 3.11
N LYS A 159 21.35 2.33 2.58
CA LYS A 159 22.35 3.39 2.65
C LYS A 159 22.95 3.56 1.27
N HIS A 160 22.53 4.62 0.59
CA HIS A 160 22.87 4.86 -0.81
C HIS A 160 22.38 3.70 -1.69
N ASN A 161 23.28 2.81 -2.09
CA ASN A 161 23.02 1.69 -3.00
C ASN A 161 23.36 0.33 -2.36
N ASP A 162 23.42 0.27 -1.03
CA ASP A 162 23.71 -0.95 -0.28
C ASP A 162 22.61 -1.16 0.79
N TYR A 163 22.26 -2.42 1.08
CA TYR A 163 21.25 -2.76 2.10
C TYR A 163 21.88 -3.38 3.36
N TYR A 164 21.69 -2.70 4.49
CA TYR A 164 22.18 -3.12 5.78
C TYR A 164 21.09 -3.85 6.56
N GLN A 165 21.44 -4.94 7.23
CA GLN A 165 20.51 -5.95 7.70
C GLN A 165 20.69 -6.21 9.20
N TYR A 166 19.62 -6.04 9.97
CA TYR A 166 19.66 -6.14 11.43
C TYR A 166 18.55 -7.04 11.98
N ARG A 167 18.85 -7.74 13.07
CA ARG A 167 17.85 -8.49 13.84
C ARG A 167 17.12 -7.56 14.79
N ALA A 168 15.83 -7.81 14.98
CA ALA A 168 15.10 -7.23 16.10
C ALA A 168 15.57 -7.82 17.45
N PRO A 169 15.39 -7.10 18.58
CA PRO A 169 15.79 -7.61 19.89
C PRO A 169 15.18 -8.98 20.23
N GLY A 170 16.03 -9.90 20.68
CA GLY A 170 15.61 -11.23 21.12
C GLY A 170 15.39 -12.25 19.99
N VAL A 171 15.61 -11.88 18.73
CA VAL A 171 15.54 -12.81 17.59
C VAL A 171 16.79 -13.68 17.56
N THR A 172 16.61 -15.00 17.64
CA THR A 172 17.72 -15.98 17.63
C THR A 172 17.55 -17.08 16.59
N ASP A 173 16.40 -17.08 15.91
CA ASP A 173 15.88 -18.14 15.06
C ASP A 173 15.77 -17.72 13.58
N VAL A 174 16.37 -16.57 13.25
CA VAL A 174 16.70 -16.11 11.89
C VAL A 174 18.21 -16.01 11.78
N SER A 175 18.82 -16.78 10.88
CA SER A 175 20.27 -16.86 10.70
C SER A 175 20.70 -16.43 9.30
N ASN A 176 21.97 -16.12 9.14
CA ASN A 176 22.57 -15.75 7.84
C ASN A 176 22.25 -16.80 6.77
N GLY A 177 21.94 -16.35 5.56
CA GLY A 177 21.70 -17.17 4.38
C GLY A 177 22.79 -16.92 3.34
N THR A 178 22.41 -16.36 2.18
CA THR A 178 23.39 -15.87 1.20
C THR A 178 24.03 -14.55 1.61
N SER A 179 23.34 -13.75 2.43
CA SER A 179 23.89 -12.54 3.06
C SER A 179 24.00 -12.72 4.57
N ASP A 180 24.78 -11.83 5.19
CA ASP A 180 25.00 -11.74 6.61
C ASP A 180 24.34 -10.50 7.22
N PHE A 181 24.00 -10.62 8.50
CA PHE A 181 23.59 -9.44 9.26
C PHE A 181 24.81 -8.61 9.59
N ASP A 182 24.75 -7.30 9.36
CA ASP A 182 25.85 -6.35 9.51
C ASP A 182 26.32 -6.15 10.96
N SER A 183 25.54 -6.62 11.93
CA SER A 183 25.84 -6.52 13.35
C SER A 183 25.26 -7.70 14.13
N ASP A 184 26.02 -8.16 15.13
CA ASP A 184 25.51 -9.07 16.17
C ASP A 184 24.56 -8.35 17.13
N ASP A 185 24.72 -7.03 17.29
CA ASP A 185 23.83 -6.20 18.10
C ASP A 185 22.53 -5.93 17.35
N PRO A 186 21.36 -6.13 17.98
CA PRO A 186 20.07 -5.87 17.36
C PRO A 186 19.82 -4.36 17.22
N VAL A 187 18.90 -4.00 16.31
CA VAL A 187 18.35 -2.65 16.24
C VAL A 187 17.69 -2.24 17.57
N SER A 188 17.88 -0.98 17.95
CA SER A 188 17.26 -0.40 19.15
C SER A 188 15.76 -0.16 18.94
N ILE A 189 14.96 -0.35 19.98
CA ILE A 189 13.52 -0.10 19.98
C ILE A 189 13.22 1.03 20.97
N ASP A 190 12.55 2.08 20.52
CA ASP A 190 11.98 3.10 21.41
C ASP A 190 10.75 2.51 22.12
N THR A 191 10.69 2.70 23.43
CA THR A 191 9.64 2.14 24.31
C THR A 191 8.86 3.24 25.02
N THR A 192 8.99 4.49 24.57
CA THR A 192 8.41 5.68 25.19
C THR A 192 6.89 5.73 25.01
N TYR A 193 6.35 5.11 23.95
CA TYR A 193 4.92 5.01 23.68
C TYR A 193 4.51 3.62 23.14
N PRO A 194 3.21 3.27 23.13
CA PRO A 194 2.75 1.94 22.74
C PRO A 194 3.09 1.60 21.29
N GLY A 195 3.69 0.44 21.09
CA GLY A 195 4.08 -0.08 19.78
C GLY A 195 5.45 -0.73 19.83
N VAL A 196 6.00 -1.00 18.66
CA VAL A 196 7.39 -1.44 18.47
C VAL A 196 8.01 -0.50 17.46
N HIS A 197 8.79 0.47 17.95
CA HIS A 197 9.33 1.54 17.11
C HIS A 197 10.85 1.39 16.96
N PRO A 198 11.35 0.75 15.89
CA PRO A 198 12.78 0.74 15.58
C PRO A 198 13.34 2.15 15.50
N VAL A 199 14.46 2.37 16.17
CA VAL A 199 15.21 3.63 16.06
C VAL A 199 16.16 3.50 14.89
N VAL A 200 16.01 4.39 13.91
CA VAL A 200 16.85 4.47 12.71
C VAL A 200 17.58 5.80 12.68
N PHE A 201 18.81 5.78 12.19
CA PHE A 201 19.66 6.96 12.09
C PHE A 201 19.93 7.24 10.63
N VAL A 202 19.87 8.51 10.25
CA VAL A 202 19.97 8.95 8.86
C VAL A 202 21.15 9.91 8.74
N GLU A 203 22.07 9.61 7.83
CA GLU A 203 23.21 10.48 7.53
C GLU A 203 22.72 11.87 7.07
N GLY A 204 23.34 12.94 7.56
CA GLY A 204 23.05 14.27 7.04
C GLY A 204 23.68 14.48 5.67
N GLY A 205 22.95 15.11 4.75
CA GLY A 205 23.32 15.32 3.37
C GLY A 205 22.98 14.11 2.51
N GLY A 206 23.74 13.03 2.67
CA GLY A 206 23.63 11.84 1.81
C GLY A 206 22.60 10.79 2.25
N HIS A 207 21.83 11.07 3.30
CA HIS A 207 20.66 10.32 3.82
C HIS A 207 20.75 8.80 4.05
N GLY A 208 21.93 8.19 3.93
CA GLY A 208 22.07 6.76 4.17
C GLY A 208 21.74 6.33 5.60
N LEU A 209 20.94 5.26 5.75
CA LEU A 209 20.44 4.80 7.05
C LEU A 209 21.37 3.81 7.76
N ARG A 210 21.33 3.84 9.10
CA ARG A 210 22.05 2.92 10.00
C ARG A 210 21.26 2.62 11.28
N GLU A 211 21.69 1.60 12.02
CA GLU A 211 21.10 1.16 13.29
C GLU A 211 21.54 2.00 14.50
N LYS A 212 22.59 2.80 14.35
CA LYS A 212 23.14 3.65 15.41
C LYS A 212 23.65 4.99 14.89
N ASP A 213 23.52 5.99 15.74
CA ASP A 213 24.20 7.29 15.57
C ASP A 213 25.71 7.10 15.65
N THR A 214 26.44 7.70 14.71
CA THR A 214 27.90 7.76 14.78
C THR A 214 28.40 8.97 15.58
N GLY A 215 27.50 9.90 15.88
CA GLY A 215 27.66 11.07 16.73
C GLY A 215 28.41 12.22 16.04
N GLY A 216 28.12 13.44 16.47
CA GLY A 216 28.92 14.63 16.15
C GLY A 216 28.22 15.67 15.28
N ALA A 217 27.05 15.37 14.73
CA ALA A 217 26.17 16.33 14.07
C ALA A 217 24.97 16.69 14.97
N PRO A 218 24.38 17.89 14.81
CA PRO A 218 23.03 18.14 15.31
C PRO A 218 22.03 17.27 14.54
N SER A 219 20.93 16.86 15.18
CA SER A 219 19.95 15.96 14.56
C SER A 219 18.52 16.40 14.87
N VAL A 220 17.60 16.10 13.97
CA VAL A 220 16.14 16.16 14.19
C VAL A 220 15.64 14.77 14.56
N ARG A 221 14.76 14.69 15.56
CA ARG A 221 14.15 13.45 16.03
C ARG A 221 12.67 13.43 15.67
N TYR A 222 12.29 12.52 14.77
CA TYR A 222 10.93 12.38 14.26
C TYR A 222 10.22 11.19 14.91
N TYR A 223 8.96 11.40 15.28
CA TYR A 223 8.08 10.43 15.94
C TYR A 223 6.74 10.37 15.23
N TYR A 224 6.17 9.17 15.07
CA TYR A 224 4.82 9.07 14.55
C TYR A 224 3.84 9.60 15.60
N THR A 225 3.14 10.68 15.24
CA THR A 225 2.08 11.29 16.07
C THR A 225 0.74 11.36 15.35
N GLY A 226 0.72 11.02 14.05
CA GLY A 226 -0.42 11.27 13.16
C GLY A 226 -0.61 12.75 12.81
N ILE A 227 0.38 13.59 13.12
CA ILE A 227 0.38 15.03 12.82
C ILE A 227 1.73 15.35 12.18
N ALA A 228 1.71 15.84 10.94
CA ALA A 228 2.91 16.30 10.26
C ALA A 228 3.30 17.69 10.75
N GLU A 229 4.46 17.80 11.39
CA GLU A 229 4.99 19.04 11.97
C GLU A 229 6.28 19.48 11.27
N ASP A 230 6.52 20.78 11.21
CA ASP A 230 7.77 21.35 10.67
C ASP A 230 8.79 21.50 11.82
N PRO A 231 10.03 20.99 11.69
CA PRO A 231 11.04 21.09 12.74
C PRO A 231 11.33 22.53 13.22
N ASP A 232 11.19 23.54 12.36
CA ASP A 232 11.44 24.95 12.73
C ASP A 232 10.33 25.51 13.65
N ASP A 233 9.13 24.93 13.60
CA ASP A 233 7.97 25.39 14.38
C ASP A 233 7.90 24.72 15.75
N VAL A 234 8.25 23.43 15.83
CA VAL A 234 8.10 22.63 17.07
C VAL A 234 9.41 22.33 17.79
N GLY A 235 10.55 22.55 17.13
CA GLY A 235 11.88 22.24 17.63
C GLY A 235 12.33 20.81 17.30
N MET A 236 13.65 20.61 17.26
CA MET A 236 14.27 19.42 16.66
C MET A 236 14.24 18.15 17.53
N ASP A 237 13.93 18.25 18.83
CA ASP A 237 14.02 17.11 19.76
C ASP A 237 12.83 16.14 19.67
N HIS A 238 11.69 16.60 19.16
CA HIS A 238 10.46 15.81 19.05
C HIS A 238 9.54 16.41 17.99
N VAL A 239 9.74 16.01 16.74
CA VAL A 239 8.93 16.43 15.60
C VAL A 239 7.93 15.32 15.25
N GLY A 240 6.64 15.65 15.23
CA GLY A 240 5.61 14.73 14.74
C GLY A 240 5.68 14.54 13.23
N TYR A 241 5.52 13.29 12.77
CA TYR A 241 5.21 12.99 11.39
C TYR A 241 3.87 12.27 11.24
N ASP A 242 3.29 12.38 10.05
CA ASP A 242 2.17 11.54 9.59
C ASP A 242 2.63 10.60 8.46
N LEU A 243 1.85 9.56 8.22
CA LEU A 243 2.15 8.45 7.31
C LEU A 243 1.38 8.58 6.00
N LEU A 244 2.09 8.55 4.88
CA LEU A 244 1.54 8.56 3.52
C LEU A 244 1.73 7.23 2.81
N SER A 245 0.75 6.80 2.02
CA SER A 245 0.85 5.54 1.28
C SER A 245 1.76 5.70 0.06
N ILE A 246 2.84 4.91 -0.04
CA ILE A 246 3.66 4.80 -1.27
C ILE A 246 2.77 4.48 -2.46
N PHE A 247 1.74 3.64 -2.24
CA PHE A 247 0.83 3.27 -3.28
C PHE A 247 0.10 4.50 -3.84
N ALA A 248 -0.59 5.25 -2.98
CA ALA A 248 -1.42 6.39 -3.38
C ALA A 248 -0.57 7.55 -3.91
N GLU A 249 0.54 7.85 -3.25
CA GLU A 249 1.31 9.06 -3.54
C GLU A 249 2.31 8.88 -4.69
N MET A 250 2.81 7.65 -4.92
CA MET A 250 3.86 7.39 -5.91
C MET A 250 3.44 6.32 -6.94
N TRP A 251 2.93 5.16 -6.51
CA TRP A 251 2.63 4.06 -7.43
C TRP A 251 1.47 4.36 -8.38
N GLU A 252 0.45 5.09 -7.94
CA GLU A 252 -0.63 5.55 -8.84
C GLU A 252 -0.10 6.47 -9.95
N LYS A 253 0.99 7.19 -9.66
CA LYS A 253 1.69 8.07 -10.60
C LYS A 253 2.84 7.38 -11.32
N ARG A 254 3.03 6.06 -11.16
CA ARG A 254 4.18 5.31 -11.74
C ARG A 254 4.34 5.46 -13.25
N THR A 255 3.31 5.88 -13.98
CA THR A 255 3.36 6.11 -15.42
C THR A 255 3.53 7.59 -15.80
N ASP A 256 3.59 8.50 -14.82
CA ASP A 256 3.79 9.93 -15.02
C ASP A 256 5.23 10.21 -15.46
N CYS A 257 5.42 10.17 -16.77
CA CYS A 257 6.70 10.24 -17.45
C CYS A 257 6.48 10.83 -18.86
N CYS A 258 7.43 11.50 -19.51
CA CYS A 258 8.85 11.56 -19.20
C CYS A 258 9.45 12.94 -19.47
N GLY A 259 10.39 13.36 -18.61
CA GLY A 259 11.12 14.62 -18.69
C GLY A 259 10.37 15.80 -18.07
N ALA A 260 10.77 17.02 -18.44
CA ALA A 260 10.37 18.20 -17.68
C ALA A 260 8.86 18.36 -17.45
N GLY A 261 8.49 18.53 -16.17
CA GLY A 261 7.11 18.63 -15.73
C GLY A 261 6.46 17.30 -15.33
N HIS A 262 7.21 16.20 -15.32
CA HIS A 262 6.76 14.88 -14.86
C HIS A 262 7.47 14.47 -13.56
N LEU A 263 6.89 13.50 -12.85
CA LEU A 263 7.51 12.91 -11.67
C LEU A 263 8.75 12.09 -12.01
N PHE A 264 8.70 11.32 -13.10
CA PHE A 264 9.77 10.40 -13.50
C PHE A 264 10.41 10.79 -14.84
N ASP A 265 11.74 10.66 -14.93
CA ASP A 265 12.47 10.93 -16.18
C ASP A 265 12.38 9.77 -17.18
N SER A 266 12.28 8.54 -16.68
CA SER A 266 12.26 7.35 -17.54
C SER A 266 11.34 6.25 -17.04
N LEU A 267 10.76 5.51 -18.00
CA LEU A 267 10.04 4.26 -17.72
C LEU A 267 10.97 3.05 -17.82
N GLY A 268 10.62 2.02 -17.08
CA GLY A 268 11.37 0.78 -16.95
C GLY A 268 10.48 -0.41 -16.67
N ALA A 269 11.12 -1.45 -16.15
CA ALA A 269 10.45 -2.66 -15.74
C ALA A 269 11.10 -3.22 -14.47
N TYR A 270 10.26 -3.72 -13.58
CA TYR A 270 10.65 -4.73 -12.62
C TYR A 270 10.60 -6.10 -13.32
N THR A 271 11.68 -6.87 -13.24
CA THR A 271 11.77 -8.23 -13.79
C THR A 271 12.39 -9.15 -12.75
N GLY A 272 11.59 -9.49 -11.76
CA GLY A 272 11.95 -10.45 -10.72
C GLY A 272 11.81 -11.90 -11.19
N GLN A 273 12.18 -12.85 -10.33
CA GLN A 273 12.05 -14.28 -10.62
C GLN A 273 10.57 -14.70 -10.75
N ARG A 274 9.70 -14.07 -9.95
CA ARG A 274 8.30 -14.49 -9.77
C ARG A 274 7.29 -13.55 -10.42
N PHE A 275 7.63 -12.26 -10.52
CA PHE A 275 6.77 -11.24 -11.09
C PHE A 275 7.52 -10.33 -12.04
N SER A 276 6.79 -9.73 -12.97
CA SER A 276 7.32 -8.68 -13.84
C SER A 276 6.26 -7.61 -14.05
N VAL A 277 6.68 -6.35 -13.95
CA VAL A 277 5.84 -5.18 -14.16
C VAL A 277 6.59 -4.23 -15.07
N VAL A 278 5.96 -3.79 -16.16
CA VAL A 278 6.59 -2.97 -17.20
C VAL A 278 5.91 -1.60 -17.30
N GLY A 279 6.62 -0.62 -17.85
CA GLY A 279 6.07 0.72 -18.07
C GLY A 279 5.93 1.54 -16.78
N ILE A 280 6.82 1.30 -15.80
CA ILE A 280 6.82 1.99 -14.50
C ILE A 280 8.03 2.92 -14.39
N GLY A 281 7.89 4.07 -13.73
CA GLY A 281 8.93 5.08 -13.58
C GLY A 281 10.17 4.52 -12.88
N ARG A 282 11.37 4.92 -13.29
CA ARG A 282 12.63 4.38 -12.73
C ARG A 282 13.39 5.37 -11.89
N LYS A 283 13.42 6.62 -12.30
CA LYS A 283 14.19 7.69 -11.65
C LYS A 283 13.28 8.87 -11.51
N PHE A 284 13.32 9.52 -10.35
CA PHE A 284 12.73 10.85 -10.24
C PHE A 284 13.45 11.76 -11.24
N ASP A 285 12.71 12.60 -11.95
CA ASP A 285 13.29 13.55 -12.92
C ASP A 285 14.04 14.62 -12.14
N GLY A 286 15.32 14.43 -11.85
CA GLY A 286 16.12 15.39 -11.07
C GLY A 286 17.16 16.02 -11.97
N ASN A 287 17.15 17.34 -12.12
CA ASN A 287 18.03 18.04 -13.07
C ASN A 287 19.10 18.92 -12.40
N ASN A 288 19.00 19.13 -11.08
CA ASN A 288 20.00 19.84 -10.31
C ASN A 288 21.02 18.89 -9.69
N GLY A 289 22.31 19.21 -9.83
CA GLY A 289 23.40 18.40 -9.30
C GLY A 289 23.76 17.22 -10.20
N LYS A 290 23.64 15.99 -9.71
CA LYS A 290 23.75 14.78 -10.53
C LYS A 290 22.36 14.40 -11.05
N ASP A 291 22.21 14.40 -12.37
CA ASP A 291 20.95 14.05 -13.03
C ASP A 291 20.44 12.66 -12.62
N ASP A 292 19.13 12.58 -12.34
CA ASP A 292 18.35 11.35 -12.14
C ASP A 292 18.94 10.36 -11.12
N ALA A 293 19.49 10.90 -10.04
CA ALA A 293 20.17 10.11 -9.02
C ALA A 293 19.20 9.29 -8.17
N ALA A 294 18.13 9.92 -7.67
CA ALA A 294 17.16 9.32 -6.77
C ALA A 294 16.21 8.34 -7.48
N SER A 295 15.81 7.30 -6.77
CA SER A 295 14.96 6.22 -7.31
C SER A 295 13.75 6.00 -6.41
N PRO A 296 12.57 5.69 -6.97
CA PRO A 296 11.44 5.18 -6.20
C PRO A 296 11.72 3.75 -5.69
N PRO A 297 10.92 3.24 -4.75
CA PRO A 297 11.19 1.96 -4.08
C PRO A 297 11.36 0.75 -5.02
N TRP A 298 10.60 0.71 -6.10
CA TRP A 298 10.65 -0.36 -7.10
C TRP A 298 11.85 -0.26 -8.08
N ASP A 299 12.69 0.77 -7.97
CA ASP A 299 13.95 0.91 -8.72
C ASP A 299 15.19 0.96 -7.80
N TRP A 300 15.03 0.80 -6.48
CA TRP A 300 16.16 0.62 -5.55
C TRP A 300 16.92 -0.68 -5.84
N GLN A 301 18.23 -0.69 -5.58
CA GLN A 301 19.07 -1.86 -5.83
C GLN A 301 20.24 -1.91 -4.86
N ASP A 302 20.56 -3.12 -4.40
CA ASP A 302 21.81 -3.43 -3.73
C ASP A 302 22.91 -3.66 -4.77
N ASN A 303 24.10 -3.10 -4.58
CA ASN A 303 25.16 -3.17 -5.58
C ASN A 303 25.78 -4.56 -5.74
N ASP A 304 25.69 -5.42 -4.73
CA ASP A 304 26.50 -6.63 -4.65
C ASP A 304 25.73 -7.92 -4.31
N ASP A 305 24.40 -7.87 -4.19
CA ASP A 305 23.57 -9.07 -3.92
C ASP A 305 23.27 -9.91 -5.17
N GLY A 306 23.43 -9.33 -6.36
CA GLY A 306 23.13 -9.97 -7.65
C GLY A 306 21.63 -10.20 -7.90
N LEU A 307 20.75 -9.60 -7.09
CA LEU A 307 19.30 -9.68 -7.25
C LEU A 307 18.78 -8.63 -8.23
N PRO A 308 17.57 -8.84 -8.78
CA PRO A 308 16.92 -7.85 -9.61
C PRO A 308 16.72 -6.53 -8.86
N ARG A 309 16.89 -5.44 -9.58
CA ARG A 309 16.49 -4.12 -9.12
C ARG A 309 15.02 -4.13 -8.70
N GLY A 310 14.71 -3.52 -7.56
CA GLY A 310 13.38 -3.44 -7.00
C GLY A 310 12.92 -4.69 -6.27
N GLU A 311 13.69 -5.80 -6.27
CA GLU A 311 13.29 -7.06 -5.63
C GLU A 311 12.95 -6.86 -4.15
N TRP A 312 13.75 -6.04 -3.45
CA TRP A 312 13.59 -5.72 -2.03
C TRP A 312 12.20 -5.14 -1.70
N PHE A 313 11.57 -4.43 -2.65
CA PHE A 313 10.26 -3.79 -2.48
C PHE A 313 9.12 -4.53 -3.20
N MET A 314 9.34 -4.95 -4.43
CA MET A 314 8.34 -5.56 -5.30
C MET A 314 8.05 -7.00 -4.87
N ASP A 315 9.07 -7.68 -4.36
CA ASP A 315 8.99 -9.06 -3.95
C ASP A 315 9.78 -9.33 -2.64
N PRO A 316 9.37 -8.71 -1.53
CA PRO A 316 10.11 -8.81 -0.28
C PRO A 316 10.16 -10.24 0.28
N ALA A 317 9.15 -11.09 0.06
CA ALA A 317 9.22 -12.48 0.49
C ALA A 317 10.33 -13.26 -0.23
N ASP A 318 10.45 -13.13 -1.56
CA ASP A 318 11.52 -13.82 -2.30
C ASP A 318 12.89 -13.28 -1.88
N TYR A 319 13.02 -11.94 -1.77
CA TYR A 319 14.23 -11.30 -1.27
C TYR A 319 14.66 -11.87 0.10
N GLN A 320 13.75 -11.93 1.08
CA GLN A 320 14.07 -12.42 2.43
C GLN A 320 14.38 -13.92 2.50
N ASP A 321 13.72 -14.75 1.68
CA ASP A 321 13.95 -16.21 1.61
C ASP A 321 15.30 -16.54 0.97
N LEU A 322 15.73 -15.73 0.00
CA LEU A 322 17.06 -15.85 -0.60
C LEU A 322 18.16 -15.45 0.40
N GLN A 323 17.97 -14.30 1.07
CA GLN A 323 19.04 -13.72 1.90
C GLN A 323 19.22 -14.41 3.27
N PHE A 324 18.15 -14.96 3.86
CA PHE A 324 18.19 -15.47 5.24
C PHE A 324 17.62 -16.88 5.39
N ASN A 325 18.07 -17.56 6.44
CA ASN A 325 17.52 -18.84 6.87
C ASN A 325 16.52 -18.64 8.02
N TRP A 326 15.28 -19.08 7.80
CA TRP A 326 14.17 -18.94 8.73
C TRP A 326 13.86 -20.29 9.42
N SER A 327 13.83 -20.31 10.75
CA SER A 327 13.40 -21.52 11.49
C SER A 327 11.88 -21.69 11.55
N GLU A 328 11.16 -20.58 11.42
CA GLU A 328 9.71 -20.53 11.37
C GLU A 328 9.18 -20.72 9.95
N PRO A 329 7.91 -21.10 9.75
CA PRO A 329 7.33 -21.22 8.42
C PRO A 329 7.42 -19.90 7.64
N PHE A 330 8.08 -19.94 6.49
CA PHE A 330 8.23 -18.80 5.59
C PHE A 330 7.46 -19.06 4.29
N SER A 331 6.44 -18.26 4.01
CA SER A 331 5.62 -18.39 2.80
C SER A 331 5.97 -17.32 1.80
N LEU A 332 6.20 -17.80 0.59
CA LEU A 332 6.37 -17.05 -0.63
C LEU A 332 5.02 -16.60 -1.24
N ASN A 333 3.89 -17.17 -0.80
CA ASN A 333 2.59 -16.85 -1.37
C ASN A 333 2.05 -15.55 -0.76
N TYR A 334 1.79 -14.55 -1.60
CA TYR A 334 1.18 -13.30 -1.16
C TYR A 334 -0.33 -13.43 -0.95
N VAL A 335 -0.79 -12.95 0.20
CA VAL A 335 -2.20 -12.64 0.49
C VAL A 335 -2.52 -11.23 -0.01
N PHE A 336 -1.56 -10.31 0.07
CA PHE A 336 -1.68 -8.95 -0.44
C PHE A 336 -0.32 -8.45 -0.94
N ASN A 337 -0.24 -8.07 -2.22
CA ASN A 337 0.88 -7.32 -2.77
C ASN A 337 0.31 -6.39 -3.86
N PRO A 338 0.17 -5.09 -3.58
CA PRO A 338 -0.53 -4.17 -4.48
C PRO A 338 0.32 -3.77 -5.70
N PHE A 339 1.58 -4.19 -5.78
CA PHE A 339 2.52 -3.76 -6.82
C PHE A 339 2.71 -4.76 -7.96
N VAL A 340 2.41 -6.04 -7.73
CA VAL A 340 2.67 -7.12 -8.71
C VAL A 340 1.43 -7.89 -9.14
N ASN A 341 0.27 -7.65 -8.52
CA ASN A 341 -1.00 -8.31 -8.84
C ASN A 341 -2.17 -7.34 -8.64
N ASP A 342 -2.41 -6.46 -9.62
CA ASP A 342 -3.61 -5.62 -9.66
C ASP A 342 -4.69 -6.19 -10.61
N GLU A 343 -4.39 -7.16 -11.46
CA GLU A 343 -5.36 -7.71 -12.41
C GLU A 343 -6.31 -8.76 -11.81
N LEU A 344 -7.62 -8.52 -11.91
CA LEU A 344 -8.68 -9.49 -11.61
C LEU A 344 -9.27 -10.05 -12.91
N CYS A 345 -9.33 -11.39 -13.00
CA CYS A 345 -9.93 -12.07 -14.13
C CYS A 345 -10.34 -13.51 -13.77
N GLY A 346 -11.46 -13.98 -14.30
CA GLY A 346 -11.91 -15.36 -14.18
C GLY A 346 -12.45 -15.74 -12.80
N ASP A 347 -12.33 -17.02 -12.45
CA ASP A 347 -12.65 -17.50 -11.09
C ASP A 347 -11.50 -17.11 -10.14
N ILE A 348 -11.72 -16.09 -9.31
CA ILE A 348 -10.69 -15.56 -8.39
C ILE A 348 -10.45 -16.45 -7.14
N PHE A 349 -11.20 -17.55 -7.00
CA PHE A 349 -11.04 -18.51 -5.91
C PHE A 349 -10.21 -19.72 -6.34
N ASN A 350 -10.47 -20.23 -7.55
CA ASN A 350 -9.90 -21.50 -8.05
C ASN A 350 -9.27 -21.39 -9.45
N GLY A 351 -9.20 -20.20 -10.04
CA GLY A 351 -8.71 -19.99 -11.40
C GLY A 351 -7.18 -19.96 -11.51
N THR A 352 -6.70 -20.31 -12.70
CA THR A 352 -5.31 -20.05 -13.14
C THR A 352 -5.38 -19.02 -14.26
N TYR A 353 -4.68 -17.89 -14.12
CA TYR A 353 -4.57 -16.86 -15.16
C TYR A 353 -3.11 -16.71 -15.58
N GLY A 354 -2.77 -17.16 -16.79
CA GLY A 354 -1.37 -17.25 -17.21
C GLY A 354 -0.56 -18.22 -16.32
N SER A 355 0.61 -17.77 -15.83
CA SER A 355 1.40 -18.51 -14.83
C SER A 355 1.02 -18.18 -13.38
N THR A 356 0.16 -17.19 -13.16
CA THR A 356 -0.25 -16.74 -11.82
C THR A 356 -1.50 -17.51 -11.41
N THR A 357 -1.42 -18.22 -10.29
CA THR A 357 -2.61 -18.85 -9.70
C THR A 357 -3.18 -17.88 -8.67
N LEU A 358 -4.27 -17.20 -9.00
CA LEU A 358 -5.05 -16.40 -8.06
C LEU A 358 -5.80 -17.37 -7.13
N ARG A 359 -5.11 -17.94 -6.14
CA ARG A 359 -5.73 -18.85 -5.17
C ARG A 359 -6.24 -18.06 -3.97
N GLY A 360 -7.53 -18.21 -3.67
CA GLY A 360 -8.07 -17.87 -2.36
C GLY A 360 -8.24 -16.38 -2.08
N LEU A 361 -8.43 -15.55 -3.11
CA LEU A 361 -8.75 -14.13 -2.94
C LEU A 361 -10.18 -13.98 -2.41
N THR A 362 -10.35 -14.27 -1.12
CA THR A 362 -11.61 -14.14 -0.38
C THR A 362 -11.84 -12.72 0.12
N THR A 363 -10.81 -11.86 0.05
CA THR A 363 -10.89 -10.46 0.47
C THR A 363 -10.01 -9.57 -0.41
N LEU A 364 -10.59 -8.54 -1.04
CA LEU A 364 -9.88 -7.40 -1.61
C LEU A 364 -9.61 -6.39 -0.49
N ARG A 365 -8.35 -6.00 -0.31
CA ARG A 365 -7.92 -5.05 0.72
C ARG A 365 -7.26 -3.86 0.02
N HIS A 366 -7.63 -2.63 0.39
CA HIS A 366 -6.93 -1.36 0.14
C HIS A 366 -6.10 -1.25 -1.17
N GLY A 367 -6.53 -0.37 -2.10
CA GLY A 367 -5.83 -0.12 -3.36
C GLY A 367 -6.70 -0.39 -4.60
N PRO A 368 -6.25 0.01 -5.81
CA PRO A 368 -6.92 -0.26 -7.04
C PRO A 368 -6.64 -1.67 -7.54
N TYR A 369 -7.65 -2.28 -8.14
CA TYR A 369 -7.55 -3.54 -8.88
C TYR A 369 -8.14 -3.34 -10.27
N THR A 370 -7.47 -3.83 -11.30
CA THR A 370 -7.91 -3.77 -12.70
C THR A 370 -8.66 -5.05 -13.08
N VAL A 371 -9.95 -4.97 -13.34
CA VAL A 371 -10.75 -6.08 -13.87
C VAL A 371 -10.52 -6.19 -15.39
N VAL A 372 -9.62 -7.10 -15.78
CA VAL A 372 -9.16 -7.27 -17.19
C VAL A 372 -9.96 -8.31 -17.98
N CYS A 373 -10.77 -9.13 -17.31
CA CYS A 373 -11.79 -9.97 -17.93
C CYS A 373 -12.97 -10.18 -16.97
N ASP A 374 -14.01 -10.91 -17.41
CA ASP A 374 -15.10 -11.31 -16.53
C ASP A 374 -14.57 -12.07 -15.30
N VAL A 375 -14.79 -11.49 -14.12
CA VAL A 375 -14.54 -12.11 -12.81
C VAL A 375 -15.80 -12.84 -12.36
N THR A 376 -15.66 -14.06 -11.85
CA THR A 376 -16.78 -14.84 -11.32
C THR A 376 -16.52 -15.21 -9.85
N ILE A 377 -17.52 -14.98 -8.99
CA ILE A 377 -17.56 -15.46 -7.61
C ILE A 377 -18.54 -16.64 -7.58
N PRO A 378 -18.07 -17.89 -7.45
CA PRO A 378 -18.92 -19.09 -7.47
C PRO A 378 -19.95 -19.12 -6.34
N ALA A 379 -21.05 -19.86 -6.54
CA ALA A 379 -22.23 -19.91 -5.66
C ALA A 379 -21.95 -20.28 -4.17
N ASP A 380 -20.85 -20.97 -3.89
CA ASP A 380 -20.42 -21.41 -2.56
C ASP A 380 -19.32 -20.54 -1.94
N GLN A 381 -18.95 -19.42 -2.58
CA GLN A 381 -17.86 -18.54 -2.17
C GLN A 381 -18.34 -17.14 -1.83
N TYR A 382 -17.54 -16.40 -1.05
CA TYR A 382 -17.77 -15.01 -0.71
C TYR A 382 -16.53 -14.18 -1.01
N LEU A 383 -16.69 -13.07 -1.74
CA LEU A 383 -15.67 -12.04 -1.87
C LEU A 383 -15.97 -10.91 -0.90
N VAL A 384 -15.04 -10.62 0.00
CA VAL A 384 -15.07 -9.44 0.86
C VAL A 384 -14.33 -8.31 0.14
N ILE A 385 -14.86 -7.09 0.17
CA ILE A 385 -14.19 -5.88 -0.31
C ILE A 385 -14.13 -4.92 0.86
N GLU A 386 -12.91 -4.62 1.30
CA GLU A 386 -12.65 -3.70 2.42
C GLU A 386 -12.67 -2.23 1.98
N PRO A 387 -12.76 -1.27 2.93
CA PRO A 387 -12.65 0.15 2.63
C PRO A 387 -11.35 0.51 1.89
N GLY A 388 -11.43 1.50 1.00
CA GLY A 388 -10.28 2.00 0.23
C GLY A 388 -9.91 1.17 -1.00
N VAL A 389 -10.76 0.22 -1.43
CA VAL A 389 -10.60 -0.52 -2.69
C VAL A 389 -11.18 0.26 -3.88
N THR A 390 -10.41 0.32 -4.98
CA THR A 390 -10.86 0.91 -6.26
C THR A 390 -10.83 -0.13 -7.39
N LEU A 391 -11.97 -0.64 -7.83
CA LEU A 391 -12.04 -1.58 -8.95
C LEU A 391 -12.13 -0.82 -10.28
N ARG A 392 -11.08 -0.89 -11.10
CA ARG A 392 -10.98 -0.30 -12.44
C ARG A 392 -11.33 -1.34 -13.50
N PHE A 393 -12.36 -1.13 -14.29
CA PHE A 393 -12.83 -2.10 -15.29
C PHE A 393 -12.26 -1.77 -16.66
N ALA A 394 -11.58 -2.74 -17.27
CA ALA A 394 -11.32 -2.70 -18.70
C ALA A 394 -12.64 -2.70 -19.50
N PRO A 395 -12.65 -2.17 -20.74
CA PRO A 395 -13.89 -2.02 -21.49
C PRO A 395 -14.64 -3.35 -21.68
N GLY A 396 -15.90 -3.40 -21.23
CA GLY A 396 -16.76 -4.57 -21.38
C GLY A 396 -16.50 -5.76 -20.45
N THR A 397 -15.71 -5.56 -19.38
CA THR A 397 -15.52 -6.57 -18.34
C THR A 397 -16.55 -6.44 -17.21
N ARG A 398 -16.75 -7.52 -16.46
CA ARG A 398 -17.79 -7.64 -15.43
C ARG A 398 -17.26 -8.33 -14.18
N ILE A 399 -17.89 -8.07 -13.04
CA ILE A 399 -17.85 -8.98 -11.89
C ILE A 399 -19.21 -9.67 -11.79
N ILE A 400 -19.22 -11.00 -11.78
CA ILE A 400 -20.40 -11.86 -11.73
C ILE A 400 -20.39 -12.61 -10.41
N ALA A 401 -21.23 -12.20 -9.47
CA ALA A 401 -21.34 -12.83 -8.16
C ALA A 401 -22.47 -13.87 -8.13
N ASP A 402 -22.17 -15.13 -8.46
CA ASP A 402 -23.08 -16.26 -8.23
C ASP A 402 -23.19 -16.63 -6.74
N GLY A 403 -22.11 -16.42 -6.00
CA GLY A 403 -22.04 -16.53 -4.53
C GLY A 403 -22.32 -15.22 -3.81
N GLY A 404 -21.53 -14.91 -2.78
CA GLY A 404 -21.68 -13.71 -1.99
C GLY A 404 -20.65 -12.63 -2.28
N LEU A 405 -21.08 -11.36 -2.20
CA LEU A 405 -20.21 -10.19 -2.17
C LEU A 405 -20.48 -9.45 -0.86
N ILE A 406 -19.44 -9.24 -0.05
CA ILE A 406 -19.50 -8.52 1.21
C ILE A 406 -18.69 -7.24 1.07
N ALA A 407 -19.34 -6.09 1.12
CA ALA A 407 -18.69 -4.78 1.10
C ALA A 407 -18.68 -4.22 2.52
N HIS A 408 -17.51 -4.23 3.17
CA HIS A 408 -17.30 -3.51 4.43
C HIS A 408 -16.93 -2.08 4.05
N GLY A 409 -17.79 -1.11 4.37
CA GLY A 409 -17.48 0.30 4.12
C GLY A 409 -17.55 1.10 5.41
N HIS A 410 -16.51 1.91 5.66
CA HIS A 410 -16.50 3.07 6.54
C HIS A 410 -15.23 3.91 6.23
N ASP A 411 -15.35 5.25 6.18
CA ASP A 411 -14.26 6.25 5.96
C ASP A 411 -13.31 6.07 4.76
N GLY A 412 -13.61 5.15 3.84
CA GLY A 412 -12.95 4.99 2.54
C GLY A 412 -13.92 4.28 1.59
N THR A 413 -14.48 5.02 0.63
CA THR A 413 -15.49 4.52 -0.31
C THR A 413 -14.92 3.37 -1.15
N ILE A 414 -15.71 2.32 -1.40
CA ILE A 414 -15.37 1.37 -2.47
C ILE A 414 -15.74 2.02 -3.80
N ARG A 415 -14.76 2.20 -4.67
CA ARG A 415 -14.95 2.88 -5.96
C ARG A 415 -14.91 1.89 -7.11
N PHE A 416 -15.90 1.98 -7.99
CA PHE A 416 -15.93 1.26 -9.26
C PHE A 416 -15.69 2.28 -10.37
N GLU A 417 -14.61 2.12 -11.12
CA GLU A 417 -14.19 3.04 -12.16
C GLU A 417 -14.19 2.35 -13.53
N SER A 418 -14.66 3.05 -14.56
CA SER A 418 -14.47 2.64 -15.95
C SER A 418 -14.29 3.90 -16.80
N THR A 419 -13.34 3.85 -17.72
CA THR A 419 -13.01 4.98 -18.60
C THR A 419 -13.68 4.88 -19.96
N GLU A 420 -14.32 3.76 -20.29
CA GLU A 420 -14.90 3.51 -21.63
C GLU A 420 -16.26 2.80 -21.59
N ASN A 421 -17.02 2.95 -22.67
CA ASN A 421 -18.30 2.29 -22.87
C ASN A 421 -18.05 0.91 -23.53
N PRO A 422 -18.60 -0.22 -23.02
CA PRO A 422 -19.65 -0.29 -22.01
C PRO A 422 -19.17 -0.21 -20.55
N ALA A 423 -19.98 0.53 -19.79
CA ALA A 423 -20.17 0.53 -18.34
C ALA A 423 -19.48 -0.60 -17.55
N ALA A 424 -18.76 -0.25 -16.47
CA ALA A 424 -18.48 -1.22 -15.40
C ALA A 424 -19.79 -1.90 -14.95
N ALA A 425 -19.82 -3.23 -15.02
CA ALA A 425 -20.99 -4.01 -14.65
C ALA A 425 -20.69 -4.92 -13.46
N LEU A 426 -21.34 -4.64 -12.33
CA LEU A 426 -21.43 -5.56 -11.20
C LEU A 426 -22.76 -6.30 -11.32
N VAL A 427 -22.69 -7.61 -11.60
CA VAL A 427 -23.85 -8.49 -11.71
C VAL A 427 -23.90 -9.37 -10.47
N VAL A 428 -24.92 -9.19 -9.63
CA VAL A 428 -25.11 -10.02 -8.43
C VAL A 428 -26.26 -11.00 -8.65
N ASN A 429 -25.90 -12.27 -8.80
CA ASN A 429 -26.82 -13.40 -8.92
C ASN A 429 -27.10 -14.07 -7.56
N GLY A 430 -26.16 -13.96 -6.60
CA GLY A 430 -26.28 -14.48 -5.25
C GLY A 430 -26.58 -13.41 -4.19
N THR A 431 -25.73 -13.28 -3.16
CA THR A 431 -25.99 -12.42 -1.99
C THR A 431 -25.10 -11.18 -1.97
N LEU A 432 -25.67 -9.99 -1.79
CA LEU A 432 -24.93 -8.76 -1.50
C LEU A 432 -25.12 -8.38 -0.02
N MET A 433 -24.01 -8.22 0.71
CA MET A 433 -24.02 -7.68 2.08
C MET A 433 -23.22 -6.38 2.10
N ALA A 434 -23.89 -5.26 2.38
CA ALA A 434 -23.22 -3.98 2.66
C ALA A 434 -23.20 -3.77 4.18
N GLY A 435 -22.01 -3.48 4.73
CA GLY A 435 -21.87 -3.08 6.14
C GLY A 435 -22.55 -1.75 6.45
N SER A 436 -22.79 -1.47 7.73
CA SER A 436 -23.32 -0.18 8.17
C SER A 436 -22.37 0.95 7.77
N GLY A 437 -22.81 1.84 6.87
CA GLY A 437 -22.00 2.97 6.38
C GLY A 437 -21.24 2.71 5.07
N GLY A 438 -21.41 1.52 4.45
CA GLY A 438 -20.79 1.24 3.16
C GLY A 438 -21.59 1.77 1.98
N GLU A 439 -20.97 2.66 1.20
CA GLU A 439 -21.47 3.08 -0.12
C GLU A 439 -20.70 2.36 -1.23
N ILE A 440 -21.44 1.81 -2.21
CA ILE A 440 -20.90 1.33 -3.48
C ILE A 440 -21.06 2.48 -4.48
N GLY A 441 -19.95 3.12 -4.85
CA GLY A 441 -19.95 4.25 -5.78
C GLY A 441 -19.41 3.89 -7.16
N PHE A 442 -20.02 4.42 -8.22
CA PHE A 442 -19.50 4.32 -9.60
C PHE A 442 -19.03 5.69 -10.07
N SER A 443 -17.86 5.79 -10.71
CA SER A 443 -17.29 7.08 -11.11
C SER A 443 -17.96 7.69 -12.36
N THR A 444 -18.38 6.87 -13.34
CA THR A 444 -19.29 7.25 -14.46
C THR A 444 -19.83 5.99 -15.16
N ASN A 445 -21.05 6.07 -15.73
CA ASN A 445 -21.67 5.02 -16.55
C ASN A 445 -21.70 3.60 -15.97
N GLY A 446 -21.57 3.38 -14.66
CA GLY A 446 -21.65 2.04 -14.06
C GLY A 446 -23.09 1.49 -13.99
N SER A 447 -23.26 0.17 -14.07
CA SER A 447 -24.55 -0.48 -13.81
C SER A 447 -24.42 -1.57 -12.75
N LEU A 448 -25.28 -1.49 -11.74
CA LEU A 448 -25.51 -2.56 -10.77
C LEU A 448 -26.73 -3.35 -11.23
N GLN A 449 -26.55 -4.61 -11.61
CA GLN A 449 -27.63 -5.48 -12.07
C GLN A 449 -27.91 -6.59 -11.06
N PHE A 450 -29.17 -6.73 -10.67
CA PHE A 450 -29.65 -7.80 -9.78
C PHE A 450 -30.42 -8.84 -10.59
N ALA A 451 -29.96 -10.10 -10.59
CA ALA A 451 -30.64 -11.16 -11.34
C ALA A 451 -31.64 -11.96 -10.48
N ASN A 452 -31.32 -12.27 -9.21
CA ASN A 452 -32.20 -13.01 -8.28
C ASN A 452 -31.73 -12.80 -6.81
N MET A 453 -32.47 -12.07 -5.97
CA MET A 453 -32.05 -11.79 -4.58
C MET A 453 -32.61 -12.80 -3.56
N THR A 454 -31.76 -13.22 -2.60
CA THR A 454 -32.19 -13.69 -1.27
C THR A 454 -31.56 -12.77 -0.22
N THR A 455 -32.35 -11.86 0.38
CA THR A 455 -31.84 -10.89 1.38
C THR A 455 -31.81 -11.51 2.78
N LEU A 456 -30.69 -11.41 3.50
CA LEU A 456 -30.60 -11.62 4.95
C LEU A 456 -30.18 -10.31 5.64
N ARG A 457 -30.90 -9.98 6.72
CA ARG A 457 -31.03 -8.65 7.37
C ARG A 457 -29.74 -8.08 7.95
N GLY A 458 -29.55 -6.77 7.81
CA GLY A 458 -28.80 -5.93 8.77
C GLY A 458 -29.62 -5.66 10.04
N GLN A 459 -28.95 -5.50 11.18
CA GLN A 459 -29.56 -5.16 12.47
C GLN A 459 -30.26 -3.79 12.40
N GLU A 460 -31.52 -3.72 12.86
CA GLU A 460 -32.38 -2.54 12.74
C GLU A 460 -31.88 -1.32 13.54
N THR A 461 -31.81 -0.15 12.91
CA THR A 461 -32.14 1.14 13.55
C THR A 461 -32.96 2.01 12.59
N SER A 462 -33.93 2.74 13.13
CA SER A 462 -35.13 3.23 12.45
C SER A 462 -35.01 4.65 11.87
N SER A 463 -35.29 4.82 10.57
CA SER A 463 -36.00 6.00 10.00
C SER A 463 -36.18 5.83 8.49
N ALA A 464 -37.41 6.01 8.00
CA ALA A 464 -37.85 5.79 6.60
C ALA A 464 -37.88 7.09 5.77
N ILE A 465 -37.86 7.00 4.41
CA ILE A 465 -38.36 7.91 3.30
C ILE A 465 -37.63 7.56 1.94
N PRO A 466 -38.18 7.74 0.68
CA PRO A 466 -38.70 6.71 -0.28
C PRO A 466 -37.82 6.32 -1.53
N VAL A 467 -38.27 5.33 -2.35
CA VAL A 467 -37.60 4.73 -3.54
C VAL A 467 -38.23 5.16 -4.89
N ALA A 468 -37.44 5.31 -5.96
CA ALA A 468 -37.89 5.28 -7.37
C ALA A 468 -37.21 4.14 -8.16
N ALA A 469 -37.97 3.37 -8.95
CA ALA A 469 -37.48 2.27 -9.80
C ALA A 469 -37.72 2.59 -11.28
N GLN A 470 -36.71 2.46 -12.13
CA GLN A 470 -36.88 2.47 -13.59
C GLN A 470 -36.97 1.02 -14.11
N ARG A 471 -38.12 0.66 -14.69
CA ARG A 471 -38.26 -0.50 -15.57
C ARG A 471 -38.02 -0.05 -17.01
N GLY A 472 -37.08 -0.70 -17.70
CA GLY A 472 -36.94 -0.56 -19.15
C GLY A 472 -38.13 -1.17 -19.89
N SER A 473 -38.67 -0.44 -20.87
CA SER A 473 -39.57 -0.99 -21.89
C SER A 473 -39.16 -0.41 -23.24
N ALA A 474 -38.88 -1.30 -24.20
CA ALA A 474 -38.81 -0.99 -25.61
C ALA A 474 -40.22 -0.66 -26.15
N ASP A 475 -40.35 0.38 -26.99
CA ASP A 475 -40.97 0.31 -28.33
C ASP A 475 -41.15 1.69 -29.01
N SER A 476 -40.68 1.76 -30.26
CA SER A 476 -41.11 2.48 -31.48
C SER A 476 -41.48 3.98 -31.52
N ASN A 477 -40.77 4.69 -32.42
CA ASN A 477 -41.16 5.76 -33.38
C ASN A 477 -42.13 6.90 -33.00
N SER A 478 -41.65 8.16 -33.08
CA SER A 478 -42.21 9.21 -33.96
C SER A 478 -41.29 10.46 -34.05
N GLU A 479 -41.47 11.21 -35.12
CA GLU A 479 -40.58 12.15 -35.84
C GLU A 479 -40.43 13.59 -35.31
N LEU A 480 -39.32 14.25 -35.73
CA LEU A 480 -39.10 15.69 -36.10
C LEU A 480 -39.23 16.78 -35.00
N SER A 481 -38.40 17.82 -34.83
CA SER A 481 -37.21 18.42 -35.49
C SER A 481 -36.66 19.56 -34.54
N PRO A 482 -35.71 20.47 -34.89
CA PRO A 482 -34.55 20.77 -34.06
C PRO A 482 -34.58 22.19 -33.44
N ASN A 483 -33.75 22.45 -32.43
CA ASN A 483 -32.98 23.70 -32.23
C ASN A 483 -32.21 23.61 -30.91
N GLY A 484 -30.93 24.01 -30.96
CA GLY A 484 -29.92 23.70 -29.96
C GLY A 484 -29.82 24.65 -28.78
N ASP A 485 -28.93 24.27 -27.86
CA ASP A 485 -27.92 25.12 -27.25
C ASP A 485 -26.88 24.18 -26.60
N GLU A 486 -25.60 24.37 -26.92
CA GLU A 486 -24.49 23.64 -26.28
C GLU A 486 -24.13 24.35 -24.97
N THR A 487 -24.43 23.72 -23.84
CA THR A 487 -23.81 24.03 -22.55
C THR A 487 -23.25 22.73 -21.98
N GLU A 488 -21.92 22.64 -21.87
CA GLU A 488 -21.21 21.61 -21.11
C GLU A 488 -21.76 21.58 -19.67
N GLN A 489 -22.34 20.45 -19.27
CA GLN A 489 -22.64 20.15 -17.87
C GLN A 489 -21.44 19.43 -17.24
N PRO A 490 -21.11 19.72 -15.96
CA PRO A 490 -20.07 18.96 -15.25
C PRO A 490 -20.55 17.53 -15.00
N ALA A 491 -19.61 16.58 -14.98
CA ALA A 491 -19.87 15.19 -14.64
C ALA A 491 -20.47 15.07 -13.23
N GLU A 492 -21.75 14.68 -13.13
CA GLU A 492 -22.40 14.38 -11.85
C GLU A 492 -21.99 12.99 -11.38
N ASN A 493 -21.40 12.90 -10.17
CA ASN A 493 -21.21 11.63 -9.46
C ASN A 493 -22.58 11.00 -9.16
N LEU A 494 -22.88 9.86 -9.77
CA LEU A 494 -24.10 9.08 -9.50
C LEU A 494 -23.88 8.21 -8.26
N SER A 495 -24.36 8.66 -7.10
CA SER A 495 -24.48 7.86 -5.89
C SER A 495 -25.81 7.09 -5.88
N PHE A 496 -25.77 5.76 -5.71
CA PHE A 496 -26.97 4.94 -5.55
C PHE A 496 -27.20 4.64 -4.07
N GLN A 497 -28.15 5.33 -3.46
CA GLN A 497 -28.66 4.96 -2.13
C GLN A 497 -29.75 3.88 -2.27
N LEU A 498 -29.55 2.73 -1.60
CA LEU A 498 -30.45 1.59 -1.65
C LEU A 498 -31.66 1.83 -0.72
N PHE A 499 -32.87 1.94 -1.27
CA PHE A 499 -34.11 2.03 -0.49
C PHE A 499 -34.97 0.76 -0.67
N LEU A 500 -35.64 0.30 0.40
CA LEU A 500 -36.49 -0.90 0.42
C LEU A 500 -38.00 -0.58 0.25
N PRO A 501 -38.83 -1.46 -0.36
CA PRO A 501 -40.27 -1.28 -0.47
C PRO A 501 -41.04 -1.72 0.79
N VAL A 502 -42.08 -0.99 1.16
CA VAL A 502 -43.00 -1.29 2.27
C VAL A 502 -44.00 -2.37 1.85
N VAL A 503 -44.09 -3.46 2.60
CA VAL A 503 -45.23 -4.41 2.57
C VAL A 503 -46.27 -3.91 3.57
N GLN A 504 -47.43 -3.45 3.10
CA GLN A 504 -48.59 -3.21 3.96
C GLN A 504 -49.13 -4.55 4.47
N ARG A 505 -49.45 -4.60 5.77
CA ARG A 505 -49.99 -5.78 6.47
C ARG A 505 -51.35 -6.23 5.95
#